data_AF-A0A7M3Y0J1-F1
#
_entry.id   AF-A0A7M3Y0J1-F1
#
_cell.length_a   1.000
_cell.length_b   1.000
_cell.length_c   1.000
_cell.angle_alpha   90.00
_cell.angle_beta   90.00
_cell.angle_gamma   90.00
#
_symmetry.space_group_name_H-M   'P 1'
#
loop_
_entity.id
_entity.type
_entity.pdbx_description
1 polymer ?
#
loop_
_entity_poly.entity_id
_entity_poly.type
_entity_poly.pdbx_seq_one_letter_code
_entity_poly.pdbx_strand_id
1 'polypeptide(L)'
;DGVWTASFDLGVLNPSLLDRSVDLDLVLPAHWDPVWDGCSSEIGSKCVVEVGAGRSSLLNINATWSGEGTPSGASASVGVLGEDIRWTAPMQPDLDVYPLTSQWNLTSDGAGPLLCVDLVAEEGVHANLSLPGYVHGQHTVWWTETGEQTLSSTAPSTHCLRSADTMLLKHTPPSTLSIGNVSFALEAPVLVARLAFDDDGWNISSNGWGDALEAGGSLHLDGTTCSDLSPEATPPRGEQGWVWDLSVRGSGAMPIVAEGEVLTLRAPAQGDVLHCPLGDASPTSYLLERGPDLRMTSPSMDRRWIGAGGVYQDGERLAGMSLNTTGALSLHLDVDGEVPLNVV
;
A
#
# COMPACT_ATOMS: atom_id res chain seq x y z
N ASP A 1 -1.46 2.87 -26.21
CA ASP A 1 -1.72 1.47 -26.59
C ASP A 1 -0.65 0.97 -27.54
N GLY A 2 0.35 0.30 -26.98
CA GLY A 2 1.37 -0.45 -27.72
C GLY A 2 1.32 -1.91 -27.26
N VAL A 3 1.64 -2.83 -28.18
CA VAL A 3 1.88 -4.23 -27.80
C VAL A 3 3.30 -4.30 -27.25
N TRP A 4 3.44 -4.54 -25.95
CA TRP A 4 4.76 -4.70 -25.34
C TRP A 4 5.20 -6.15 -25.43
N THR A 5 6.46 -6.35 -25.80
CA THR A 5 7.06 -7.67 -25.91
C THR A 5 8.37 -7.72 -25.14
N ALA A 6 8.68 -8.91 -24.63
CA ALA A 6 9.97 -9.21 -24.03
C ALA A 6 10.51 -10.51 -24.64
N SER A 7 11.82 -10.59 -24.85
CA SER A 7 12.47 -11.79 -25.39
C SER A 7 13.69 -12.14 -24.54
N PHE A 8 13.84 -13.43 -24.23
CA PHE A 8 14.91 -13.94 -23.38
C PHE A 8 15.52 -15.18 -24.00
N ASP A 9 16.85 -15.25 -24.00
CA ASP A 9 17.59 -16.45 -24.40
C ASP A 9 18.12 -17.18 -23.16
N LEU A 10 17.77 -18.46 -23.04
CA LEU A 10 18.22 -19.34 -21.97
C LEU A 10 19.04 -20.51 -22.53
N GLY A 11 20.29 -20.62 -22.08
CA GLY A 11 21.14 -21.77 -22.37
C GLY A 11 21.08 -22.82 -21.26
N VAL A 12 20.67 -24.04 -21.60
CA VAL A 12 20.65 -25.19 -20.69
C VAL A 12 21.82 -26.11 -21.03
N LEU A 13 22.79 -26.22 -20.12
CA LEU A 13 23.97 -27.08 -20.29
C LEU A 13 23.78 -28.39 -19.53
N ASN A 14 24.00 -29.53 -20.19
CA ASN A 14 24.10 -30.85 -19.55
C ASN A 14 25.58 -31.24 -19.39
N PRO A 15 26.17 -31.05 -18.19
CA PRO A 15 27.56 -31.42 -17.95
C PRO A 15 27.78 -32.93 -17.78
N SER A 16 26.72 -33.74 -17.77
CA SER A 16 26.82 -35.18 -17.53
C SER A 16 27.19 -35.95 -18.79
N LEU A 17 27.62 -37.20 -18.58
CA LEU A 17 27.97 -38.14 -19.65
C LEU A 17 26.75 -38.89 -20.23
N LEU A 18 25.55 -38.58 -19.73
CA LEU A 18 24.29 -39.19 -20.17
C LEU A 18 23.35 -38.11 -20.68
N ASP A 19 22.46 -38.48 -21.59
CA ASP A 19 21.40 -37.58 -22.04
C ASP A 19 20.44 -37.30 -20.88
N ARG A 20 19.94 -36.07 -20.81
CA ARG A 20 19.04 -35.61 -19.75
C ARG A 20 17.81 -34.95 -20.35
N SER A 21 16.67 -35.26 -19.78
CA SER A 21 15.44 -34.48 -19.94
C SER A 21 15.35 -33.53 -18.76
N VAL A 22 15.16 -32.24 -19.04
CA VAL A 22 15.07 -31.20 -18.02
C VAL A 22 13.71 -30.55 -18.10
N ASP A 23 12.99 -30.58 -16.99
CA ASP A 23 11.71 -29.89 -16.84
C ASP A 23 11.93 -28.48 -16.29
N LEU A 24 11.39 -27.49 -16.98
CA LEU A 24 11.51 -26.07 -16.66
C LEU A 24 10.12 -25.43 -16.51
N ASP A 25 9.93 -24.73 -15.41
CA ASP A 25 8.76 -23.94 -15.07
C ASP A 25 9.10 -22.46 -15.21
N LEU A 26 8.32 -21.73 -16.02
CA LEU A 26 8.45 -20.28 -16.14
C LEU A 26 7.64 -19.58 -15.05
N VAL A 27 8.29 -18.64 -14.37
CA VAL A 27 7.68 -17.70 -13.43
C VAL A 27 7.75 -16.32 -14.05
N LEU A 28 6.59 -15.80 -14.44
CA LEU A 28 6.43 -14.45 -14.93
C LEU A 28 5.44 -13.67 -14.07
N PRO A 29 5.51 -12.34 -14.09
CA PRO A 29 4.50 -11.51 -13.46
C PRO A 29 3.15 -11.63 -14.14
N ALA A 30 2.11 -11.17 -13.42
CA ALA A 30 0.77 -11.09 -13.98
C ALA A 30 0.76 -10.29 -15.30
N HIS A 31 -0.13 -10.67 -16.20
CA HIS A 31 -0.35 -10.05 -17.52
C HIS A 31 0.76 -10.21 -18.56
N TRP A 32 1.79 -11.01 -18.29
CA TRP A 32 2.71 -11.47 -19.33
C TRP A 32 2.31 -12.86 -19.80
N ASP A 33 2.05 -12.97 -21.10
CA ASP A 33 1.70 -14.22 -21.76
C ASP A 33 2.95 -14.78 -22.49
N PRO A 34 3.59 -15.84 -21.96
CA PRO A 34 4.79 -16.41 -22.56
C PRO A 34 4.49 -17.40 -23.69
N VAL A 35 5.45 -17.50 -24.60
CA VAL A 35 5.56 -18.50 -25.66
C VAL A 35 6.99 -19.00 -25.66
N TRP A 36 7.14 -20.32 -25.53
CA TRP A 36 8.44 -20.96 -25.64
C TRP A 36 8.79 -21.29 -27.09
N ASP A 37 10.06 -21.15 -27.44
CA ASP A 37 10.65 -21.69 -28.66
C ASP A 37 11.88 -22.55 -28.30
N GLY A 38 11.98 -23.73 -28.90
CA GLY A 38 13.04 -24.71 -28.64
C GLY A 38 12.71 -25.81 -27.62
N CYS A 39 11.48 -25.89 -27.10
CA CYS A 39 11.06 -27.01 -26.26
C CYS A 39 10.90 -28.32 -27.05
N SER A 40 11.31 -29.44 -26.45
CA SER A 40 11.01 -30.77 -26.98
C SER A 40 9.53 -31.13 -26.78
N SER A 41 8.95 -30.67 -25.67
CA SER A 41 7.49 -30.66 -25.45
C SER A 41 7.09 -29.52 -24.51
N GLU A 42 5.86 -29.03 -24.66
CA GLU A 42 5.32 -27.92 -23.88
C GLU A 42 3.95 -28.30 -23.28
N ILE A 43 3.77 -28.05 -21.99
CA ILE A 43 2.50 -28.28 -21.27
C ILE A 43 2.22 -27.05 -20.39
N GLY A 44 1.39 -26.14 -20.89
CA GLY A 44 1.10 -24.87 -20.17
C GLY A 44 2.34 -23.98 -20.11
N SER A 45 2.73 -23.53 -18.92
CA SER A 45 3.96 -22.75 -18.71
C SER A 45 5.23 -23.61 -18.56
N LYS A 46 5.11 -24.94 -18.71
CA LYS A 46 6.21 -25.89 -18.57
C LYS A 46 6.84 -26.23 -19.91
N CYS A 47 8.17 -26.19 -19.94
CA CYS A 47 8.98 -26.60 -21.08
C CYS A 47 9.84 -27.81 -20.70
N VAL A 48 9.79 -28.86 -21.50
CA VAL A 48 10.72 -30.00 -21.39
C VAL A 48 11.75 -29.88 -22.49
N VAL A 49 13.03 -29.92 -22.12
CA VAL A 49 14.15 -29.88 -23.06
C VAL A 49 15.01 -31.12 -22.92
N GLU A 50 15.24 -31.81 -24.03
CA GLU A 50 16.23 -32.88 -24.12
C GLU A 50 17.61 -32.28 -24.43
N VAL A 51 18.57 -32.56 -23.55
CA VAL A 51 19.95 -32.07 -23.69
C VAL A 51 20.90 -33.25 -23.68
N GLY A 52 21.59 -33.44 -24.80
CA GLY A 52 22.55 -34.52 -24.96
C GLY A 52 23.75 -34.41 -24.02
N ALA A 53 24.41 -35.55 -23.75
CA ALA A 53 25.62 -35.61 -22.92
C ALA A 53 26.70 -34.60 -23.37
N GLY A 54 27.14 -33.75 -22.45
CA GLY A 54 28.18 -32.73 -22.70
C GLY A 54 27.76 -31.63 -23.69
N ARG A 55 26.47 -31.47 -23.98
CA ARG A 55 25.93 -30.47 -24.90
C ARG A 55 25.09 -29.42 -24.19
N SER A 56 24.79 -28.34 -24.90
CA SER A 56 23.83 -27.33 -24.49
C SER A 56 22.70 -27.21 -25.49
N SER A 57 21.51 -26.89 -24.98
CA SER A 57 20.35 -26.49 -25.77
C SER A 57 20.04 -25.02 -25.49
N LEU A 58 19.58 -24.30 -26.51
CA LEU A 58 19.15 -22.91 -26.39
C LEU A 58 17.63 -22.86 -26.48
N LEU A 59 17.03 -22.13 -25.56
CA LEU A 59 15.60 -21.88 -25.49
C LEU A 59 15.40 -20.37 -25.65
N ASN A 60 14.41 -19.98 -26.45
CA ASN A 60 13.99 -18.60 -26.55
C ASN A 60 12.60 -18.46 -25.93
N ILE A 61 12.42 -17.46 -25.09
CA ILE A 61 11.16 -17.18 -24.40
C ILE A 61 10.69 -15.82 -24.91
N ASN A 62 9.55 -15.78 -25.57
CA ASN A 62 8.90 -14.53 -25.97
C ASN A 62 7.67 -14.31 -25.10
N ALA A 63 7.54 -13.13 -24.51
CA ALA A 63 6.38 -12.78 -23.70
C ALA A 63 5.69 -11.55 -24.28
N THR A 64 4.36 -11.55 -24.28
CA THR A 64 3.55 -10.41 -24.70
C THR A 64 2.74 -9.87 -23.52
N TRP A 65 2.68 -8.55 -23.37
CA TRP A 65 1.92 -7.90 -22.31
C TRP A 65 0.44 -7.75 -22.70
N SER A 66 -0.45 -8.18 -21.81
CA SER A 66 -1.90 -8.08 -21.93
C SER A 66 -2.55 -7.19 -20.86
N GLY A 67 -1.75 -6.52 -20.03
CA GLY A 67 -2.22 -5.65 -18.95
C GLY A 67 -2.62 -4.25 -19.43
N GLU A 68 -3.27 -3.50 -18.56
CA GLU A 68 -3.62 -2.11 -18.84
C GLU A 68 -2.37 -1.21 -18.80
N GLY A 69 -2.25 -0.31 -19.77
CA GLY A 69 -1.10 0.58 -19.87
C GLY A 69 0.21 -0.14 -20.14
N THR A 70 1.32 0.54 -19.81
CA THR A 70 2.69 0.08 -20.02
C THR A 70 3.23 -0.60 -18.76
N PRO A 71 3.97 -1.71 -18.86
CA PRO A 71 4.61 -2.34 -17.71
C PRO A 71 5.61 -1.39 -17.01
N SER A 72 5.62 -1.41 -15.67
CA SER A 72 6.56 -0.65 -14.82
C SER A 72 7.79 -1.48 -14.44
N GLY A 73 8.76 -0.88 -13.73
CA GLY A 73 10.03 -1.53 -13.37
C GLY A 73 9.97 -2.59 -12.25
N ALA A 74 9.07 -2.48 -11.28
CA ALA A 74 9.15 -3.26 -10.02
C ALA A 74 8.47 -4.61 -10.14
N SER A 75 7.68 -4.79 -11.18
CA SER A 75 6.76 -5.92 -11.27
C SER A 75 7.21 -6.93 -12.30
N ALA A 76 8.48 -6.96 -12.71
CA ALA A 76 8.88 -7.86 -13.76
C ALA A 76 10.22 -8.55 -13.53
N SER A 77 10.33 -9.47 -12.56
CA SER A 77 11.39 -10.48 -12.64
C SER A 77 10.90 -11.68 -13.42
N VAL A 78 11.66 -12.12 -14.42
CA VAL A 78 11.46 -13.42 -15.05
C VAL A 78 12.26 -14.47 -14.26
N GLY A 79 11.64 -15.59 -13.95
CA GLY A 79 12.27 -16.71 -13.27
C GLY A 79 12.09 -18.01 -14.04
N VAL A 80 13.10 -18.87 -14.05
CA VAL A 80 13.01 -20.23 -14.57
C VAL A 80 13.43 -21.20 -13.47
N LEU A 81 12.55 -22.14 -13.17
CA LEU A 81 12.71 -23.14 -12.11
C LEU A 81 12.73 -24.54 -12.71
N GLY A 82 13.70 -25.36 -12.34
CA GLY A 82 13.73 -26.81 -12.59
C GLY A 82 14.15 -27.54 -11.34
N GLU A 83 14.35 -28.86 -11.41
CA GLU A 83 14.71 -29.68 -10.24
C GLU A 83 15.93 -29.14 -9.48
N ASP A 84 17.02 -28.84 -10.22
CA ASP A 84 18.25 -28.24 -9.70
C ASP A 84 18.56 -26.86 -10.31
N ILE A 85 17.65 -26.31 -11.12
CA ILE A 85 17.86 -25.07 -11.88
C ILE A 85 17.05 -23.96 -11.22
N ARG A 86 17.72 -22.87 -10.87
CA ARG A 86 17.07 -21.63 -10.43
C ARG A 86 17.76 -20.45 -11.08
N TRP A 87 17.04 -19.81 -11.99
CA TRP A 87 17.49 -18.59 -12.66
C TRP A 87 16.44 -17.51 -12.51
N THR A 88 16.87 -16.27 -12.27
CA THR A 88 16.00 -15.10 -12.16
C THR A 88 16.71 -13.89 -12.71
N ALA A 89 16.02 -13.06 -13.48
CA ALA A 89 16.54 -11.79 -13.99
C ALA A 89 15.47 -10.69 -13.89
N PRO A 90 15.88 -9.43 -13.64
CA PRO A 90 14.97 -8.31 -13.75
C PRO A 90 14.63 -8.05 -15.22
N MET A 91 13.39 -7.68 -15.48
CA MET A 91 12.89 -7.13 -16.72
C MET A 91 12.64 -5.66 -16.47
N GLN A 92 13.07 -4.84 -17.43
CA GLN A 92 12.88 -3.40 -17.38
C GLN A 92 12.35 -2.93 -18.74
N PRO A 93 11.46 -1.94 -18.76
CA PRO A 93 11.06 -1.30 -20.02
C PRO A 93 12.27 -0.71 -20.74
N ASP A 94 12.33 -0.88 -22.05
CA ASP A 94 13.30 -0.20 -22.91
C ASP A 94 12.83 1.24 -23.16
N LEU A 95 12.87 2.05 -22.09
CA LEU A 95 12.42 3.44 -22.06
C LEU A 95 13.39 4.28 -21.23
N ASP A 96 13.66 5.51 -21.67
CA ASP A 96 14.59 6.42 -20.99
C ASP A 96 14.11 6.83 -19.58
N VAL A 97 12.77 6.91 -19.41
CA VAL A 97 12.12 7.22 -18.13
C VAL A 97 10.89 6.35 -17.94
N TYR A 98 10.78 5.69 -16.79
CA TYR A 98 9.63 4.87 -16.44
C TYR A 98 9.44 4.78 -14.91
N PRO A 99 8.22 4.48 -14.44
CA PRO A 99 7.97 4.24 -13.02
C PRO A 99 8.74 3.03 -12.51
N LEU A 100 9.45 3.22 -11.41
CA LEU A 100 10.10 2.13 -10.71
C LEU A 100 9.07 1.11 -10.25
N THR A 101 7.89 1.51 -9.76
CA THR A 101 6.82 0.61 -9.29
C THR A 101 5.51 0.79 -10.04
N SER A 102 4.64 -0.23 -10.04
CA SER A 102 3.25 -0.10 -10.50
C SER A 102 2.32 0.48 -9.43
N GLN A 103 2.88 0.98 -8.32
CA GLN A 103 2.13 1.48 -7.16
C GLN A 103 2.55 2.90 -6.85
N TRP A 104 1.58 3.77 -6.58
CA TRP A 104 1.86 5.05 -5.95
C TRP A 104 2.37 4.84 -4.52
N ASN A 105 3.18 5.78 -4.05
CA ASN A 105 3.64 5.86 -2.67
C ASN A 105 2.92 7.01 -1.95
N LEU A 106 2.37 6.75 -0.76
CA LEU A 106 1.78 7.80 0.07
C LEU A 106 2.77 8.24 1.13
N THR A 107 3.15 9.52 1.10
CA THR A 107 3.99 10.15 2.11
C THR A 107 3.33 11.45 2.60
N SER A 108 4.00 12.20 3.47
CA SER A 108 3.52 13.48 3.96
C SER A 108 4.68 14.42 4.28
N ASP A 109 4.38 15.72 4.28
CA ASP A 109 5.26 16.75 4.80
C ASP A 109 4.49 17.73 5.69
N GLY A 110 5.15 18.81 6.13
CA GLY A 110 4.54 19.82 7.01
C GLY A 110 3.31 20.52 6.43
N ALA A 111 3.03 20.37 5.13
CA ALA A 111 1.84 20.93 4.47
C ALA A 111 0.78 19.85 4.14
N GLY A 112 0.99 18.59 4.50
CA GLY A 112 0.01 17.51 4.36
C GLY A 112 0.51 16.31 3.54
N PRO A 113 -0.38 15.35 3.20
CA PRO A 113 -0.02 14.17 2.44
C PRO A 113 0.36 14.50 0.99
N LEU A 114 1.22 13.64 0.47
CA LEU A 114 1.81 13.69 -0.86
C LEU A 114 1.68 12.30 -1.50
N LEU A 115 1.29 12.26 -2.76
CA LEU A 115 1.26 11.03 -3.55
C LEU A 115 2.46 11.03 -4.48
N CYS A 116 3.40 10.10 -4.28
CA CYS A 116 4.67 10.09 -4.98
C CYS A 116 4.84 8.87 -5.87
N VAL A 117 5.60 9.04 -6.95
CA VAL A 117 6.07 7.95 -7.80
C VAL A 117 7.59 8.05 -7.90
N ASP A 118 8.25 6.91 -7.69
CA ASP A 118 9.68 6.80 -7.94
C ASP A 118 9.89 6.49 -9.42
N LEU A 119 10.71 7.30 -10.10
CA LEU A 119 11.03 7.09 -11.51
C LEU A 119 12.47 6.64 -11.68
N VAL A 120 12.68 5.69 -12.58
CA VAL A 120 13.99 5.40 -13.16
C VAL A 120 14.20 6.35 -14.32
N ALA A 121 15.34 7.04 -14.33
CA ALA A 121 15.75 7.94 -15.40
C ALA A 121 17.28 7.91 -15.54
N GLU A 122 17.80 7.96 -16.76
CA GLU A 122 19.23 8.17 -16.96
C GLU A 122 19.66 9.60 -16.57
N GLU A 123 20.95 9.76 -16.23
CA GLU A 123 21.48 11.06 -15.83
C GLU A 123 21.37 12.07 -16.99
N GLY A 124 20.74 13.21 -16.73
CA GLY A 124 20.54 14.28 -17.72
C GLY A 124 19.34 14.09 -18.66
N VAL A 125 18.55 13.03 -18.50
CA VAL A 125 17.29 12.86 -19.24
C VAL A 125 16.17 13.67 -18.60
N HIS A 126 15.43 14.37 -19.45
CA HIS A 126 14.20 15.07 -19.09
C HIS A 126 13.01 14.41 -19.75
N ALA A 127 11.97 14.14 -18.97
CA ALA A 127 10.69 13.66 -19.48
C ALA A 127 9.57 14.55 -18.96
N ASN A 128 8.51 14.70 -19.78
CA ASN A 128 7.28 15.38 -19.40
C ASN A 128 6.34 14.35 -18.78
N LEU A 129 6.00 14.55 -17.51
CA LEU A 129 5.04 13.71 -16.79
C LEU A 129 3.67 14.38 -16.81
N SER A 130 2.64 13.65 -17.21
CA SER A 130 1.26 14.12 -17.22
C SER A 130 0.26 13.17 -16.57
N LEU A 131 -0.79 13.76 -15.98
CA LEU A 131 -1.80 13.06 -15.18
C LEU A 131 -3.19 13.32 -15.75
N PRO A 132 -4.09 12.33 -15.77
CA PRO A 132 -5.46 12.54 -16.17
C PRO A 132 -6.19 13.45 -15.18
N GLY A 133 -7.09 14.29 -15.68
CA GLY A 133 -8.07 14.98 -14.85
C GLY A 133 -9.05 13.98 -14.21
N TYR A 134 -9.47 14.22 -12.98
CA TYR A 134 -10.41 13.34 -12.27
C TYR A 134 -11.84 13.89 -12.27
N VAL A 135 -12.83 13.01 -12.56
CA VAL A 135 -14.26 13.31 -12.49
C VAL A 135 -14.93 12.31 -11.56
N HIS A 136 -15.57 12.77 -10.48
CA HIS A 136 -16.36 11.94 -9.57
C HIS A 136 -17.85 12.30 -9.69
N GLY A 137 -18.65 11.39 -10.23
CA GLY A 137 -20.08 11.64 -10.44
C GLY A 137 -20.32 12.83 -11.38
N GLN A 138 -21.05 13.85 -10.92
CA GLN A 138 -21.27 15.10 -11.66
C GLN A 138 -20.27 16.21 -11.30
N HIS A 139 -19.35 15.96 -10.37
CA HIS A 139 -18.39 16.95 -9.89
C HIS A 139 -17.01 16.65 -10.47
N THR A 140 -16.49 17.58 -11.27
CA THR A 140 -15.07 17.60 -11.63
C THR A 140 -14.31 18.02 -10.39
N VAL A 141 -13.36 17.20 -9.95
CA VAL A 141 -12.44 17.60 -8.88
C VAL A 141 -11.22 18.18 -9.56
N TRP A 142 -10.85 19.38 -9.13
CA TRP A 142 -9.81 20.16 -9.76
C TRP A 142 -8.54 19.85 -8.97
N TRP A 143 -7.55 19.22 -9.62
CA TRP A 143 -6.16 19.41 -9.21
C TRP A 143 -5.94 20.94 -9.18
N THR A 144 -5.14 21.48 -8.26
CA THR A 144 -4.91 22.94 -8.15
C THR A 144 -4.46 23.57 -9.48
N GLU A 145 -4.02 22.75 -10.44
CA GLU A 145 -3.80 23.10 -11.84
C GLU A 145 -4.53 22.08 -12.72
N THR A 146 -5.60 22.51 -13.39
CA THR A 146 -6.36 21.68 -14.35
C THR A 146 -5.58 21.54 -15.67
N GLY A 147 -5.54 20.32 -16.23
CA GLY A 147 -4.92 20.04 -17.53
C GLY A 147 -3.77 19.04 -17.45
N GLU A 148 -3.14 18.80 -18.60
CA GLU A 148 -1.90 18.04 -18.71
C GLU A 148 -0.79 18.80 -17.97
N GLN A 149 -0.48 18.41 -16.73
CA GLN A 149 0.72 18.92 -16.06
C GLN A 149 1.94 18.37 -16.80
N THR A 150 3.00 19.15 -16.91
CA THR A 150 4.27 18.69 -17.49
C THR A 150 5.35 18.96 -16.47
N LEU A 151 5.74 17.92 -15.74
CA LEU A 151 6.83 17.98 -14.78
C LEU A 151 8.13 17.60 -15.50
N SER A 152 9.23 18.29 -15.21
CA SER A 152 10.56 17.93 -15.68
C SER A 152 11.31 17.13 -14.61
N SER A 153 11.85 15.98 -15.00
CA SER A 153 12.62 15.10 -14.12
C SER A 153 14.13 15.19 -14.35
N THR A 154 14.94 14.92 -13.32
CA THR A 154 16.38 14.63 -13.37
C THR A 154 16.72 13.58 -12.31
N ALA A 155 17.48 12.54 -12.66
CA ALA A 155 17.81 11.43 -11.76
C ALA A 155 18.61 11.84 -10.50
N PRO A 156 18.38 11.21 -9.33
CA PRO A 156 17.23 10.39 -8.95
C PRO A 156 15.99 11.26 -8.69
N SER A 157 14.82 10.80 -9.14
CA SER A 157 13.62 11.63 -9.13
C SER A 157 12.41 10.91 -8.55
N THR A 158 12.19 11.08 -7.26
CA THR A 158 10.87 10.88 -6.66
C THR A 158 10.03 12.12 -7.00
N HIS A 159 8.92 11.91 -7.68
CA HIS A 159 7.99 13.00 -8.01
C HIS A 159 6.76 12.90 -7.12
N CYS A 160 6.48 13.95 -6.38
CA CYS A 160 5.38 14.01 -5.43
C CYS A 160 4.32 15.01 -5.89
N LEU A 161 3.08 14.55 -5.88
CA LEU A 161 1.90 15.31 -6.20
C LEU A 161 1.26 15.81 -4.91
N ARG A 162 0.84 17.07 -4.93
CA ARG A 162 -0.02 17.65 -3.91
C ARG A 162 -1.35 18.01 -4.53
N SER A 163 -2.43 17.72 -3.82
CA SER A 163 -3.78 18.09 -4.22
C SER A 163 -4.30 19.23 -3.35
N ALA A 164 -5.23 20.02 -3.91
CA ALA A 164 -6.02 20.98 -3.15
C ALA A 164 -6.83 20.29 -2.03
N ASP A 165 -7.23 19.05 -2.30
CA ASP A 165 -7.91 18.16 -1.37
C ASP A 165 -7.03 16.94 -1.11
N THR A 166 -6.47 16.90 0.09
CA THR A 166 -5.52 15.89 0.56
C THR A 166 -6.14 14.50 0.71
N MET A 167 -7.47 14.42 0.90
CA MET A 167 -8.18 13.15 1.05
C MET A 167 -8.50 12.50 -0.29
N LEU A 168 -8.70 13.30 -1.34
CA LEU A 168 -8.91 12.77 -2.68
C LEU A 168 -7.70 11.97 -3.19
N LEU A 169 -6.47 12.39 -2.89
CA LEU A 169 -5.28 11.60 -3.24
C LEU A 169 -5.20 10.29 -2.46
N LYS A 170 -5.69 10.27 -1.22
CA LYS A 170 -5.66 9.09 -0.35
C LYS A 170 -6.71 8.04 -0.77
N HIS A 171 -7.89 8.49 -1.17
CA HIS A 171 -9.02 7.59 -1.47
C HIS A 171 -9.18 7.31 -2.97
N THR A 172 -8.72 8.23 -3.82
CA THR A 172 -8.89 8.13 -5.26
C THR A 172 -7.65 8.62 -6.00
N PRO A 173 -6.51 7.94 -5.84
CA PRO A 173 -5.28 8.27 -6.55
C PRO A 173 -5.47 8.13 -8.08
N PRO A 174 -4.74 8.90 -8.89
CA PRO A 174 -4.78 8.74 -10.35
C PRO A 174 -4.39 7.31 -10.75
N SER A 175 -5.22 6.65 -11.54
CA SER A 175 -4.92 5.28 -12.02
C SER A 175 -3.91 5.25 -13.17
N THR A 176 -3.56 6.40 -13.72
CA THR A 176 -2.69 6.49 -14.90
C THR A 176 -1.70 7.63 -14.75
N LEU A 177 -0.45 7.36 -15.14
CA LEU A 177 0.61 8.34 -15.31
C LEU A 177 1.11 8.26 -16.75
N SER A 178 1.09 9.37 -17.46
CA SER A 178 1.66 9.50 -18.80
C SER A 178 3.06 10.11 -18.72
N ILE A 179 4.00 9.53 -19.44
CA ILE A 179 5.39 10.00 -19.59
C ILE A 179 5.65 10.14 -21.07
N GLY A 180 5.74 11.38 -21.56
CA GLY A 180 5.78 11.65 -23.00
C GLY A 180 4.53 11.12 -23.72
N ASN A 181 4.69 10.11 -24.56
CA ASN A 181 3.60 9.45 -25.32
C ASN A 181 3.21 8.07 -24.76
N VAL A 182 3.78 7.67 -23.63
CA VAL A 182 3.57 6.36 -23.00
C VAL A 182 2.74 6.53 -21.74
N SER A 183 1.74 5.68 -21.55
CA SER A 183 0.89 5.68 -20.35
C SER A 183 1.13 4.43 -19.51
N PHE A 184 1.30 4.61 -18.21
CA PHE A 184 1.49 3.57 -17.20
C PHE A 184 0.25 3.48 -16.32
N ALA A 185 -0.26 2.28 -16.09
CA ALA A 185 -1.28 2.04 -15.09
C ALA A 185 -0.61 1.95 -13.72
N LEU A 186 -1.09 2.74 -12.77
CA LEU A 186 -0.60 2.75 -11.40
C LEU A 186 -1.74 2.41 -10.45
N GLU A 187 -1.45 1.49 -9.54
CA GLU A 187 -2.33 1.08 -8.47
C GLU A 187 -2.31 2.10 -7.34
N ALA A 188 -3.41 2.14 -6.59
CA ALA A 188 -3.53 2.96 -5.40
C ALA A 188 -2.41 2.63 -4.39
N PRO A 189 -1.94 3.61 -3.61
CA PRO A 189 -0.93 3.35 -2.60
C PRO A 189 -1.50 2.40 -1.55
N VAL A 190 -0.65 1.51 -1.05
CA VAL A 190 -1.02 0.66 0.09
C VAL A 190 -1.24 1.58 1.29
N LEU A 191 -2.50 1.72 1.71
CA LEU A 191 -2.84 2.49 2.89
C LEU A 191 -2.43 1.70 4.13
N VAL A 192 -1.33 2.12 4.76
CA VAL A 192 -0.98 1.63 6.09
C VAL A 192 -2.00 2.20 7.07
N ALA A 193 -2.81 1.33 7.66
CA ALA A 193 -3.70 1.71 8.75
C ALA A 193 -2.86 2.18 9.94
N ARG A 194 -3.28 3.24 10.62
CA ARG A 194 -2.49 3.89 11.69
C ARG A 194 -3.34 4.03 12.94
N LEU A 195 -2.72 3.85 14.10
CA LEU A 195 -3.32 4.11 15.40
C LEU A 195 -2.52 5.19 16.14
N ALA A 196 -3.23 6.22 16.59
CA ALA A 196 -2.67 7.39 17.26
C ALA A 196 -2.78 7.26 18.78
N PHE A 197 -1.67 7.42 19.48
CA PHE A 197 -1.62 7.45 20.94
C PHE A 197 -1.13 8.80 21.46
N ASP A 198 -1.94 9.38 22.36
CA ASP A 198 -1.57 10.56 23.14
C ASP A 198 -0.38 10.19 24.05
N ASP A 199 0.36 11.19 24.56
CA ASP A 199 1.44 10.95 25.52
C ASP A 199 0.94 10.20 26.78
N ASP A 200 -0.32 10.39 27.16
CA ASP A 200 -0.96 9.71 28.29
C ASP A 200 -1.63 8.36 27.93
N GLY A 201 -1.74 8.06 26.63
CA GLY A 201 -2.46 6.92 26.07
C GLY A 201 -3.88 7.22 25.59
N TRP A 202 -4.53 6.22 25.01
CA TRP A 202 -5.90 6.28 24.52
C TRP A 202 -6.89 5.83 25.59
N ASN A 203 -7.77 6.75 25.99
CA ASN A 203 -8.88 6.44 26.89
C ASN A 203 -10.08 5.86 26.13
N ILE A 204 -10.40 4.60 26.43
CA ILE A 204 -11.52 3.83 25.90
C ILE A 204 -12.61 3.80 26.97
N SER A 205 -13.84 4.14 26.58
CA SER A 205 -15.01 4.17 27.45
C SER A 205 -16.04 3.12 27.04
N SER A 206 -17.21 3.12 27.68
CA SER A 206 -18.34 2.24 27.31
C SER A 206 -18.84 2.41 25.87
N ASN A 207 -18.49 3.50 25.19
CA ASN A 207 -18.80 3.72 23.78
C ASN A 207 -17.93 2.87 22.83
N GLY A 208 -17.01 2.07 23.38
CA GLY A 208 -16.24 1.06 22.65
C GLY A 208 -14.90 1.55 22.12
N TRP A 209 -14.30 0.69 21.30
CA TRP A 209 -12.95 0.86 20.73
C TRP A 209 -12.95 1.66 19.42
N GLY A 210 -14.09 2.27 19.04
CA GLY A 210 -14.26 2.96 17.77
C GLY A 210 -14.34 2.03 16.56
N ASP A 211 -14.76 2.56 15.41
CA ASP A 211 -15.15 1.79 14.22
C ASP A 211 -14.05 0.85 13.67
N ALA A 212 -12.78 1.24 13.81
CA ALA A 212 -11.66 0.42 13.34
C ALA A 212 -11.47 -0.86 14.16
N LEU A 213 -11.91 -0.88 15.42
CA LEU A 213 -11.72 -1.98 16.36
C LEU A 213 -13.07 -2.44 16.97
N GLU A 214 -14.20 -2.04 16.38
CA GLU A 214 -15.55 -2.27 16.92
C GLU A 214 -15.89 -3.77 17.03
N ALA A 215 -15.33 -4.59 16.13
CA ALA A 215 -15.48 -6.04 16.13
C ALA A 215 -14.87 -6.72 17.38
N GLY A 216 -14.21 -5.97 18.28
CA GLY A 216 -13.51 -6.51 19.44
C GLY A 216 -12.37 -7.43 19.03
N GLY A 217 -11.96 -8.36 19.88
CA GLY A 217 -10.94 -9.36 19.57
C GLY A 217 -9.68 -9.21 20.39
N SER A 218 -8.52 -9.22 19.77
CA SER A 218 -7.24 -9.08 20.46
C SER A 218 -6.27 -8.17 19.75
N LEU A 219 -5.37 -7.56 20.52
CA LEU A 219 -4.28 -6.72 20.02
C LEU A 219 -2.94 -7.40 20.33
N HIS A 220 -2.02 -7.33 19.37
CA HIS A 220 -0.67 -7.89 19.46
C HIS A 220 0.35 -6.89 18.95
N LEU A 221 1.17 -6.35 19.84
CA LEU A 221 2.31 -5.51 19.51
C LEU A 221 3.37 -6.35 18.78
N ASP A 222 3.80 -5.86 17.63
CA ASP A 222 4.74 -6.48 16.69
C ASP A 222 4.36 -7.92 16.31
N GLY A 223 3.05 -8.22 16.33
CA GLY A 223 2.50 -9.52 15.97
C GLY A 223 2.38 -9.71 14.46
N THR A 224 2.76 -10.88 13.95
CA THR A 224 2.62 -11.22 12.52
C THR A 224 1.47 -12.17 12.23
N THR A 225 0.90 -12.80 13.26
CA THR A 225 -0.19 -13.78 13.16
C THR A 225 -1.09 -13.71 14.38
N CYS A 226 -2.38 -13.98 14.21
CA CYS A 226 -3.30 -14.11 15.32
C CYS A 226 -3.02 -15.40 16.09
N SER A 227 -2.34 -15.27 17.22
CA SER A 227 -2.18 -16.37 18.17
C SER A 227 -3.43 -16.53 19.03
N ASP A 228 -3.84 -17.76 19.31
CA ASP A 228 -4.89 -18.06 20.27
C ASP A 228 -4.50 -17.53 21.66
N LEU A 229 -5.26 -16.57 22.17
CA LEU A 229 -5.04 -15.99 23.49
C LEU A 229 -5.88 -16.71 24.55
N SER A 230 -5.24 -17.08 25.66
CA SER A 230 -5.93 -17.60 26.86
C SER A 230 -6.95 -16.58 27.40
N PRO A 231 -8.04 -17.00 28.07
CA PRO A 231 -8.95 -16.08 28.77
C PRO A 231 -8.25 -15.13 29.78
N GLU A 232 -7.10 -15.56 30.32
CA GLU A 232 -6.23 -14.76 31.20
C GLU A 232 -5.51 -13.62 30.44
N ALA A 233 -5.60 -13.60 29.10
CA ALA A 233 -5.01 -12.59 28.22
C ALA A 233 -5.67 -11.22 28.34
N THR A 234 -6.87 -11.13 28.92
CA THR A 234 -7.54 -9.85 29.16
C THR A 234 -6.72 -9.02 30.15
N PRO A 235 -6.38 -7.74 29.85
CA PRO A 235 -5.64 -6.86 30.74
C PRO A 235 -6.35 -6.71 32.09
N PRO A 236 -5.67 -6.96 33.22
CA PRO A 236 -6.29 -6.94 34.53
C PRO A 236 -6.77 -5.53 34.89
N ARG A 237 -7.92 -5.47 35.54
CA ARG A 237 -8.45 -4.24 36.11
C ARG A 237 -7.72 -3.93 37.41
N GLY A 238 -6.93 -2.85 37.44
CA GLY A 238 -6.19 -2.43 38.63
C GLY A 238 -7.04 -1.65 39.62
N GLU A 239 -6.63 -1.64 40.89
CA GLU A 239 -7.30 -0.86 41.96
C GLU A 239 -7.14 0.65 41.79
N GLN A 240 -6.09 1.10 41.08
CA GLN A 240 -5.79 2.52 40.83
C GLN A 240 -6.23 3.01 39.45
N GLY A 241 -6.99 2.19 38.72
CA GLY A 241 -7.40 2.49 37.35
C GLY A 241 -7.19 1.29 36.43
N TRP A 242 -7.88 1.32 35.29
CA TRP A 242 -7.76 0.29 34.28
C TRP A 242 -6.80 0.77 33.20
N VAL A 243 -5.56 0.27 33.23
CA VAL A 243 -4.52 0.65 32.27
C VAL A 243 -4.00 -0.61 31.59
N TRP A 244 -3.96 -0.59 30.26
CA TRP A 244 -3.30 -1.61 29.47
C TRP A 244 -2.14 -0.97 28.71
N ASP A 245 -0.92 -1.25 29.12
CA ASP A 245 0.29 -0.81 28.40
C ASP A 245 0.81 -1.94 27.52
N LEU A 246 0.76 -1.75 26.20
CA LEU A 246 1.26 -2.71 25.21
C LEU A 246 2.78 -2.90 25.31
N SER A 247 3.52 -1.93 25.83
CA SER A 247 4.96 -2.07 26.05
C SER A 247 5.27 -3.04 27.20
N VAL A 248 4.33 -3.22 28.13
CA VAL A 248 4.44 -4.14 29.27
C VAL A 248 3.79 -5.48 28.93
N ARG A 249 2.62 -5.43 28.31
CA ARG A 249 1.84 -6.59 27.86
C ARG A 249 1.46 -6.42 26.40
N GLY A 250 2.35 -6.85 25.52
CA GLY A 250 2.22 -6.71 24.07
C GLY A 250 1.01 -7.41 23.47
N SER A 251 0.49 -8.47 24.10
CA SER A 251 -0.67 -9.20 23.59
C SER A 251 -1.77 -9.32 24.63
N GLY A 252 -3.02 -9.08 24.21
CA GLY A 252 -4.18 -9.20 25.09
C GLY A 252 -5.52 -9.23 24.37
N ALA A 253 -6.51 -9.86 25.00
CA ALA A 253 -7.89 -9.78 24.55
C ALA A 253 -8.47 -8.41 24.92
N MET A 254 -9.16 -7.78 23.97
CA MET A 254 -9.80 -6.48 24.15
C MET A 254 -10.98 -6.61 25.13
N PRO A 255 -10.94 -5.97 26.30
CA PRO A 255 -12.03 -6.04 27.24
C PRO A 255 -13.26 -5.21 26.81
N ILE A 256 -14.40 -5.57 27.38
CA ILE A 256 -15.61 -4.75 27.37
C ILE A 256 -15.52 -3.75 28.52
N VAL A 257 -15.55 -2.45 28.21
CA VAL A 257 -15.53 -1.37 29.21
C VAL A 257 -16.96 -1.05 29.63
N ALA A 258 -17.26 -1.15 30.93
CA ALA A 258 -18.61 -0.87 31.44
C ALA A 258 -18.90 0.63 31.55
N GLU A 259 -20.17 0.99 31.68
CA GLU A 259 -20.60 2.39 31.85
C GLU A 259 -19.96 3.00 33.11
N GLY A 260 -19.41 4.22 32.96
CA GLY A 260 -18.71 4.92 34.04
C GLY A 260 -17.25 4.48 34.25
N GLU A 261 -16.75 3.55 33.44
CA GLU A 261 -15.35 3.09 33.47
C GLU A 261 -14.57 3.62 32.28
N VAL A 262 -13.25 3.75 32.46
CA VAL A 262 -12.31 4.15 31.41
C VAL A 262 -11.10 3.22 31.48
N LEU A 263 -10.78 2.60 30.34
CA LEU A 263 -9.53 1.89 30.10
C LEU A 263 -8.56 2.82 29.39
N THR A 264 -7.38 3.04 29.95
CA THR A 264 -6.29 3.74 29.25
C THR A 264 -5.40 2.72 28.57
N LEU A 265 -5.43 2.67 27.23
CA LEU A 265 -4.52 1.89 26.40
C LEU A 265 -3.27 2.72 26.10
N ARG A 266 -2.09 2.20 26.40
CA ARG A 266 -0.80 2.82 26.07
C ARG A 266 -0.05 1.95 25.08
N ALA A 267 0.65 2.60 24.17
CA ALA A 267 1.47 1.94 23.17
C ALA A 267 2.84 2.64 23.08
N PRO A 268 3.88 1.95 22.62
CA PRO A 268 5.15 2.61 22.32
C PRO A 268 4.95 3.67 21.22
N ALA A 269 5.90 4.61 21.15
CA ALA A 269 5.83 5.74 20.21
C ALA A 269 5.87 5.33 18.72
N GLN A 270 6.38 4.12 18.44
CA GLN A 270 6.53 3.51 17.13
C GLN A 270 6.43 2.00 17.29
N GLY A 271 6.12 1.29 16.21
CA GLY A 271 5.92 -0.16 16.16
C GLY A 271 4.64 -0.50 15.42
N ASP A 272 4.32 -1.78 15.32
CA ASP A 272 3.08 -2.22 14.67
C ASP A 272 2.16 -2.90 15.68
N VAL A 273 0.86 -2.77 15.53
CA VAL A 273 -0.15 -3.50 16.30
C VAL A 273 -1.03 -4.29 15.35
N LEU A 274 -1.01 -5.60 15.50
CA LEU A 274 -1.92 -6.49 14.82
C LEU A 274 -3.22 -6.59 15.62
N HIS A 275 -4.33 -6.21 14.99
CA HIS A 275 -5.67 -6.48 15.46
C HIS A 275 -6.19 -7.79 14.86
N CYS A 276 -6.64 -8.65 15.75
CA CYS A 276 -7.25 -9.93 15.44
C CYS A 276 -8.72 -9.89 15.86
N PRO A 277 -9.64 -9.55 14.94
CA PRO A 277 -11.05 -9.35 15.27
C PRO A 277 -11.75 -10.65 15.68
N LEU A 278 -12.86 -10.53 16.40
CA LEU A 278 -13.74 -11.68 16.64
C LEU A 278 -14.53 -12.01 15.36
N GLY A 279 -14.73 -13.31 15.09
CA GLY A 279 -15.52 -13.79 13.96
C GLY A 279 -14.69 -14.01 12.69
N ASP A 280 -15.31 -13.85 11.52
CA ASP A 280 -14.72 -14.18 10.21
C ASP A 280 -13.96 -12.99 9.57
N ALA A 281 -13.79 -11.89 10.29
CA ALA A 281 -13.07 -10.73 9.79
C ALA A 281 -11.56 -11.01 9.70
N SER A 282 -10.90 -10.42 8.69
CA SER A 282 -9.47 -10.63 8.47
C SER A 282 -8.62 -9.80 9.45
N PRO A 283 -7.48 -10.33 9.93
CA PRO A 283 -6.56 -9.57 10.79
C PRO A 283 -6.05 -8.32 10.08
N THR A 284 -5.88 -7.23 10.83
CA THR A 284 -5.43 -5.93 10.29
C THR A 284 -4.24 -5.43 11.09
N SER A 285 -3.15 -5.04 10.41
CA SER A 285 -1.99 -4.43 11.05
C SER A 285 -2.09 -2.90 11.02
N TYR A 286 -1.76 -2.27 12.14
CA TYR A 286 -1.75 -0.83 12.31
C TYR A 286 -0.37 -0.34 12.72
N LEU A 287 0.17 0.65 12.01
CA LEU A 287 1.37 1.35 12.45
C LEU A 287 1.04 2.27 13.63
N LEU A 288 1.82 2.18 14.69
CA LEU A 288 1.73 3.05 15.86
C LEU A 288 2.41 4.38 15.62
N GLU A 289 1.71 5.46 15.96
CA GLU A 289 2.25 6.81 15.87
C GLU A 289 1.81 7.68 17.06
N ARG A 290 2.61 8.69 17.36
CA ARG A 290 2.21 9.75 18.29
C ARG A 290 1.17 10.67 17.63
N GLY A 291 0.12 10.99 18.37
CA GLY A 291 -1.02 11.79 17.90
C GLY A 291 -2.26 11.51 18.77
N PRO A 292 -3.43 12.09 18.52
CA PRO A 292 -3.93 12.59 17.24
C PRO A 292 -3.84 14.12 17.12
N ASP A 293 -3.71 14.61 15.88
CA ASP A 293 -3.83 16.05 15.57
C ASP A 293 -5.28 16.54 15.68
N LEU A 294 -6.25 15.60 15.66
CA LEU A 294 -7.67 15.90 15.83
C LEU A 294 -8.41 14.74 16.52
N ARG A 295 -9.25 15.08 17.50
CA ARG A 295 -10.19 14.14 18.12
C ARG A 295 -11.62 14.64 17.98
N MET A 296 -12.47 13.81 17.38
CA MET A 296 -13.91 14.04 17.32
C MET A 296 -14.59 13.10 18.30
N THR A 297 -15.33 13.69 19.23
CA THR A 297 -16.09 12.95 20.24
C THR A 297 -17.56 13.33 20.11
N SER A 298 -18.42 12.33 19.97
CA SER A 298 -19.87 12.45 20.07
C SER A 298 -20.41 11.32 20.97
N PRO A 299 -21.67 11.41 21.43
CA PRO A 299 -22.25 10.34 22.26
C PRO A 299 -22.22 8.95 21.61
N SER A 300 -22.12 8.87 20.28
CA SER A 300 -22.11 7.63 19.51
C SER A 300 -20.81 7.36 18.75
N MET A 301 -19.79 8.22 18.85
CA MET A 301 -18.57 8.10 18.05
C MET A 301 -17.36 8.72 18.77
N ASP A 302 -16.23 8.02 18.82
CA ASP A 302 -14.91 8.59 19.15
C ASP A 302 -13.96 8.26 18.00
N ARG A 303 -13.52 9.29 17.26
CA ARG A 303 -12.60 9.15 16.13
C ARG A 303 -11.37 10.02 16.33
N ARG A 304 -10.22 9.45 15.98
CA ARG A 304 -8.87 10.03 16.14
C ARG A 304 -8.20 10.07 14.77
N TRP A 305 -7.59 11.21 14.41
CA TRP A 305 -6.87 11.37 13.14
C TRP A 305 -5.48 11.92 13.35
N ILE A 306 -4.58 11.52 12.45
CA ILE A 306 -3.22 12.04 12.35
C ILE A 306 -3.09 12.70 10.97
N GLY A 307 -2.54 13.91 10.94
CA GLY A 307 -2.29 14.72 9.76
C GLY A 307 -3.48 15.57 9.31
N ALA A 308 -3.25 16.36 8.25
CA ALA A 308 -4.28 17.15 7.59
C ALA A 308 -5.20 16.24 6.75
N GLY A 309 -6.47 16.11 7.16
CA GLY A 309 -7.48 15.33 6.45
C GLY A 309 -8.90 15.80 6.77
N GLY A 310 -9.87 15.38 5.96
CA GLY A 310 -11.29 15.67 6.15
C GLY A 310 -12.16 14.43 6.29
N VAL A 311 -13.31 14.60 6.93
CA VAL A 311 -14.39 13.63 7.06
C VAL A 311 -15.35 13.85 5.90
N TYR A 312 -15.61 12.80 5.13
CA TYR A 312 -16.57 12.81 4.03
C TYR A 312 -17.59 11.69 4.22
N GLN A 313 -18.83 11.95 3.81
CA GLN A 313 -19.89 10.96 3.68
C GLN A 313 -20.51 11.13 2.30
N ASP A 314 -20.57 10.03 1.54
CA ASP A 314 -21.13 10.01 0.17
C ASP A 314 -20.53 11.06 -0.78
N GLY A 315 -19.24 11.39 -0.58
CA GLY A 315 -18.52 12.39 -1.38
C GLY A 315 -18.72 13.84 -0.94
N GLU A 316 -19.60 14.11 0.03
CA GLU A 316 -19.76 15.43 0.66
C GLU A 316 -18.84 15.57 1.88
N ARG A 317 -18.24 16.75 2.05
CA ARG A 317 -17.33 17.05 3.17
C ARG A 317 -18.16 17.33 4.43
N LEU A 318 -18.21 16.36 5.35
CA LEU A 318 -18.80 16.53 6.69
C LEU A 318 -17.94 17.40 7.59
N ALA A 319 -16.61 17.25 7.50
CA ALA A 319 -15.63 18.07 8.18
C ALA A 319 -14.35 18.12 7.37
N GLY A 320 -13.52 19.15 7.49
CA GLY A 320 -12.15 18.98 7.01
C GLY A 320 -11.16 19.97 7.55
N MET A 321 -9.90 19.55 7.51
CA MET A 321 -8.77 20.31 8.01
C MET A 321 -8.03 20.92 6.83
N SER A 322 -8.01 22.25 6.75
CA SER A 322 -6.99 22.97 6.00
C SER A 322 -6.18 23.83 6.97
N LEU A 323 -4.86 23.72 6.85
CA LEU A 323 -3.95 24.70 7.43
C LEU A 323 -3.93 25.90 6.48
N ASN A 324 -4.30 27.08 6.96
CA ASN A 324 -4.08 28.28 6.16
C ASN A 324 -2.58 28.63 6.13
N THR A 325 -2.18 29.59 5.29
CA THR A 325 -0.78 30.03 5.12
C THR A 325 -0.12 30.58 6.40
N THR A 326 -0.87 30.72 7.49
CA THR A 326 -0.41 31.17 8.81
C THR A 326 -0.41 30.07 9.87
N GLY A 327 -0.74 28.83 9.50
CA GLY A 327 -0.79 27.69 10.43
C GLY A 327 -2.05 27.63 11.31
N ALA A 328 -3.09 28.41 11.01
CA ALA A 328 -4.36 28.33 11.72
C ALA A 328 -5.26 27.25 11.11
N LEU A 329 -5.77 26.36 11.97
CA LEU A 329 -6.72 25.31 11.62
C LEU A 329 -8.12 25.89 11.37
N SER A 330 -8.66 25.69 10.17
CA SER A 330 -10.05 26.03 9.85
C SER A 330 -10.89 24.75 9.74
N LEU A 331 -11.86 24.59 10.64
CA LEU A 331 -12.83 23.50 10.65
C LEU A 331 -14.14 24.01 10.03
N HIS A 332 -14.61 23.35 8.98
CA HIS A 332 -15.94 23.58 8.40
C HIS A 332 -16.79 22.36 8.72
N LEU A 333 -17.91 22.55 9.41
CA LEU A 333 -18.82 21.50 9.87
C LEU A 333 -20.18 21.78 9.24
N ASP A 334 -20.64 20.89 8.37
CA ASP A 334 -22.03 20.89 7.88
C ASP A 334 -22.79 19.79 8.62
N VAL A 335 -23.19 20.10 9.86
CA VAL A 335 -24.05 19.24 10.69
C VAL A 335 -25.17 20.07 11.30
N ASP A 336 -26.40 19.55 11.22
CA ASP A 336 -27.56 20.05 11.96
C ASP A 336 -27.44 19.64 13.45
N GLY A 337 -26.49 20.23 14.18
CA GLY A 337 -26.31 20.00 15.62
C GLY A 337 -24.96 20.47 16.18
N GLU A 338 -24.88 20.66 17.50
CA GLU A 338 -23.61 20.94 18.19
C GLU A 338 -22.80 19.64 18.35
N VAL A 339 -21.69 19.52 17.61
CA VAL A 339 -20.71 18.43 17.79
C VAL A 339 -19.52 18.98 18.58
N PRO A 340 -19.22 18.46 19.79
CA PRO A 340 -18.06 18.89 20.54
C PRO A 340 -16.78 18.36 19.90
N LEU A 341 -16.06 19.23 19.19
CA LEU A 341 -14.73 18.95 18.66
C LEU A 341 -13.66 19.41 19.65
N ASN A 342 -12.73 18.52 19.97
CA ASN A 342 -11.53 18.86 20.72
C ASN A 342 -10.31 18.74 19.80
N VAL A 343 -9.70 19.89 19.50
CA VAL A 343 -8.40 19.96 18.82
C VAL A 343 -7.34 19.92 19.91
N VAL A 344 -6.43 18.95 19.85
CA VAL A 344 -5.31 18.77 20.79
C VAL A 344 -4.05 19.33 20.17
#